data_AF-A0A962DK78-F1
#
_entry.id   AF-A0A962DK78-F1
#
_cell.length_a   1.000
_cell.length_b   1.000
_cell.length_c   1.000
_cell.angle_alpha   90.00
_cell.angle_beta   90.00
_cell.angle_gamma   90.00
#
_symmetry.space_group_name_H-M   'P 1'
#
loop_
_entity.id
_entity.type
_entity.pdbx_description
1 polymer ?
#
loop_
_entity_poly.entity_id
_entity_poly.type
_entity_poly.pdbx_seq_one_letter_code
_entity_poly.pdbx_strand_id
1 'polypeptide(L)'
;TFAIITPALMVGAFVERIRFGAVMLISSLWLLIVYAPVTHWVWGGGWLAQQGIIDFAGGIVVHVTAGISAAVIAIILGARKGFPDRIIPPHAPWMVMVGASLLWVGWFGFNAGSAVAADQNAAMAMIATHLSAATASLVWLVIEKLRFGKPSLVGLVTGTIAGLATITPASGTVGPLGGIVLGLAGGVICYLAVDLIKLRLRVDDSLDVLAVHGVGGATGTLL
;
A
#
# COMPACT_ATOMS: atom_id res chain seq x y z
N THR A 1 -1.93 16.53 1.54
CA THR A 1 -2.11 15.61 0.40
C THR A 1 -2.29 14.16 0.84
N PHE A 2 -1.63 13.70 1.91
CA PHE A 2 -1.83 12.37 2.52
C PHE A 2 -3.31 12.03 2.78
N ALA A 3 -4.07 12.97 3.36
CA ALA A 3 -5.51 12.82 3.58
C ALA A 3 -6.32 12.60 2.29
N ILE A 4 -5.83 13.03 1.12
CA ILE A 4 -6.52 12.86 -0.15
C ILE A 4 -6.25 11.46 -0.73
N ILE A 5 -4.99 11.01 -0.71
CA ILE A 5 -4.62 9.72 -1.31
C ILE A 5 -5.15 8.54 -0.48
N THR A 6 -5.21 8.67 0.84
CA THR A 6 -5.61 7.57 1.73
C THR A 6 -6.99 6.98 1.41
N PRO A 7 -8.09 7.76 1.30
CA PRO A 7 -9.37 7.23 0.87
C PRO A 7 -9.39 6.80 -0.60
N ALA A 8 -8.59 7.45 -1.46
CA ALA A 8 -8.47 7.03 -2.85
C ALA A 8 -7.88 5.61 -3.00
N LEU A 9 -6.95 5.21 -2.11
CA LEU A 9 -6.44 3.83 -2.06
C LEU A 9 -7.55 2.83 -1.76
N MET A 10 -8.45 3.15 -0.81
CA MET A 10 -9.54 2.26 -0.42
C MET A 10 -10.46 1.90 -1.60
N VAL A 11 -10.65 2.83 -2.54
CA VAL A 11 -11.49 2.63 -3.73
C VAL A 11 -11.08 1.38 -4.52
N GLY A 12 -9.79 1.06 -4.52
CA GLY A 12 -9.25 -0.12 -5.20
C GLY A 12 -9.85 -1.44 -4.72
N ALA A 13 -10.36 -1.55 -3.49
CA ALA A 13 -10.87 -2.81 -2.95
C ALA A 13 -12.31 -3.14 -3.39
N PHE A 14 -13.08 -2.11 -3.77
CA PHE A 14 -14.52 -2.23 -4.03
C PHE A 14 -14.95 -1.66 -5.39
N VAL A 15 -14.00 -1.57 -6.32
CA VAL A 15 -14.23 -1.16 -7.71
C VAL A 15 -15.39 -1.98 -8.32
N GLU A 16 -16.21 -1.33 -9.16
CA GLU A 16 -17.36 -1.87 -9.89
C GLU A 16 -18.61 -2.22 -9.07
N ARG A 17 -18.58 -2.20 -7.73
CA ARG A 17 -19.70 -2.71 -6.91
C ARG A 17 -20.20 -1.81 -5.80
N ILE A 18 -19.68 -0.58 -5.67
CA ILE A 18 -20.19 0.43 -4.74
C ILE A 18 -20.84 1.59 -5.51
N ARG A 19 -21.87 2.21 -4.93
CA ARG A 19 -22.47 3.44 -5.48
C ARG A 19 -21.56 4.63 -5.21
N PHE A 20 -21.40 5.52 -6.18
CA PHE A 20 -20.58 6.73 -6.04
C PHE A 20 -20.94 7.59 -4.82
N GLY A 21 -22.25 7.81 -4.56
CA GLY A 21 -22.69 8.55 -3.38
C GLY A 21 -22.26 7.92 -2.05
N ALA A 22 -22.19 6.59 -1.97
CA ALA A 22 -21.69 5.90 -0.79
C ALA A 22 -20.18 6.09 -0.62
N VAL A 23 -19.40 6.09 -1.72
CA VAL A 23 -17.96 6.40 -1.69
C VAL A 23 -17.71 7.80 -1.14
N MET A 24 -18.47 8.79 -1.62
CA MET A 24 -18.34 10.17 -1.15
C MET A 24 -18.67 10.31 0.34
N LEU A 25 -19.77 9.69 0.78
CA LEU A 25 -20.20 9.72 2.19
C LEU A 25 -19.19 9.01 3.10
N ILE A 26 -18.80 7.78 2.76
CA ILE A 26 -17.85 6.98 3.55
C ILE A 26 -16.52 7.72 3.63
N SER A 27 -15.98 8.21 2.52
CA SER A 27 -14.70 8.92 2.51
C SER A 27 -14.74 10.18 3.38
N SER A 28 -15.82 10.96 3.30
CA SER A 28 -15.98 12.18 4.10
C SER A 28 -16.04 11.89 5.59
N LEU A 29 -16.86 10.91 5.99
CA LEU A 29 -16.96 10.51 7.39
C LEU A 29 -15.66 9.89 7.89
N TRP A 30 -15.07 8.99 7.10
CA TRP A 30 -13.84 8.28 7.44
C TRP A 30 -12.66 9.24 7.67
N LEU A 31 -12.57 10.32 6.88
CA LEU A 31 -11.55 11.35 7.11
C LEU A 31 -11.65 12.01 8.49
N LEU A 32 -12.87 12.22 8.98
CA LEU A 32 -13.11 12.86 10.27
C LEU A 32 -12.98 11.89 11.45
N ILE A 33 -13.48 10.67 11.31
CA ILE A 33 -13.60 9.73 12.43
C ILE A 33 -12.46 8.71 12.51
N VAL A 34 -11.71 8.50 11.43
CA VAL A 34 -10.58 7.56 11.39
C VAL A 34 -9.29 8.30 11.06
N TYR A 35 -9.21 8.96 9.91
CA TYR A 35 -7.95 9.56 9.46
C TYR A 35 -7.45 10.64 10.40
N ALA A 36 -8.28 11.63 10.75
CA ALA A 36 -7.88 12.73 11.62
C ALA A 36 -7.48 12.25 13.03
N PRO A 37 -8.24 11.37 13.71
CA PRO A 37 -7.81 10.80 15.00
C PRO A 37 -6.50 10.03 14.91
N VAL A 38 -6.33 9.13 13.93
CA VAL A 38 -5.09 8.34 13.80
C VAL A 38 -3.90 9.24 13.45
N THR A 39 -4.10 10.24 12.59
CA THR A 39 -3.10 11.27 12.31
C THR A 39 -2.69 11.99 13.59
N HIS A 40 -3.65 12.36 14.45
CA HIS A 40 -3.33 13.00 15.72
C HIS A 40 -2.56 12.06 16.66
N TRP A 41 -2.95 10.78 16.73
CA TRP A 41 -2.26 9.78 17.55
C TRP A 41 -0.79 9.62 17.18
N VAL A 42 -0.48 9.59 15.87
CA VAL A 42 0.85 9.26 15.34
C VAL A 42 1.70 10.50 15.07
N TRP A 43 1.15 11.56 14.47
CA TRP A 43 1.89 12.76 14.04
C TRP A 43 1.51 14.03 14.79
N GLY A 44 0.33 14.06 15.42
CA GLY A 44 -0.19 15.26 16.10
C GLY A 44 0.17 15.36 17.58
N GLY A 45 1.16 14.60 18.08
CA GLY A 45 1.55 14.59 19.50
C GLY A 45 0.63 13.77 20.40
N GLY A 46 -0.23 12.93 19.84
CA GLY A 46 -1.09 12.02 20.59
C GLY A 46 -0.35 10.83 21.20
N TRP A 47 -1.10 9.85 21.68
CA TRP A 47 -0.58 8.79 22.55
C TRP A 47 0.44 7.86 21.88
N LEU A 48 0.30 7.53 20.59
CA LEU A 48 1.28 6.70 19.89
C LEU A 48 2.61 7.44 19.69
N ALA A 49 2.55 8.73 19.37
CA ALA A 49 3.73 9.59 19.31
C ALA A 49 4.46 9.64 20.66
N GLN A 50 3.71 9.76 21.77
CA GLN A 50 4.27 9.77 23.13
C GLN A 50 4.90 8.43 23.53
N GLN A 51 4.46 7.32 22.93
CA GLN A 51 5.07 6.00 23.10
C GLN A 51 6.27 5.76 22.17
N GLY A 52 6.65 6.75 21.36
CA GLY A 52 7.82 6.67 20.48
C GLY A 52 7.58 5.86 19.20
N ILE A 53 6.33 5.79 18.70
CA ILE A 53 6.05 5.15 17.42
C ILE A 53 6.88 5.80 16.31
N ILE A 54 7.45 4.99 15.42
CA ILE A 54 8.12 5.47 14.21
C ILE A 54 7.18 5.20 13.04
N ASP A 55 6.67 6.28 12.47
CA ASP A 55 5.90 6.23 11.24
C ASP A 55 6.24 7.46 10.38
N PHE A 56 7.35 7.38 9.66
CA PHE A 56 7.95 8.53 8.98
C PHE A 56 7.04 9.15 7.92
N ALA A 57 6.36 8.32 7.12
CA ALA A 57 5.50 8.79 6.05
C ALA A 57 4.12 8.09 5.97
N GLY A 58 3.74 7.25 6.92
CA GLY A 58 2.34 6.80 7.03
C GLY A 58 2.12 5.33 6.72
N GLY A 59 3.02 4.46 7.17
CA GLY A 59 2.75 3.03 7.27
C GLY A 59 1.47 2.76 8.04
N ILE A 60 1.27 3.40 9.20
CA ILE A 60 0.03 3.31 9.96
C ILE A 60 -1.01 4.25 9.38
N VAL A 61 -0.69 5.56 9.36
CA VAL A 61 -1.67 6.64 9.11
C VAL A 61 -2.33 6.52 7.74
N VAL A 62 -1.59 6.05 6.72
CA VAL A 62 -2.10 5.89 5.36
C VAL A 62 -2.35 4.43 5.01
N HIS A 63 -1.35 3.56 5.14
CA HIS A 63 -1.43 2.23 4.53
C HIS A 63 -2.23 1.22 5.35
N VAL A 64 -1.94 1.08 6.65
CA VAL A 64 -2.69 0.17 7.53
C VAL A 64 -4.15 0.61 7.65
N THR A 65 -4.39 1.90 7.92
CA THR A 65 -5.76 2.43 8.05
C THR A 65 -6.57 2.24 6.77
N ALA A 66 -6.00 2.54 5.59
CA ALA A 66 -6.67 2.32 4.31
C ALA A 66 -6.89 0.83 4.05
N GLY A 67 -5.87 -0.01 4.23
CA GLY A 67 -5.96 -1.45 3.98
C GLY A 67 -7.03 -2.15 4.81
N ILE A 68 -7.06 -1.88 6.12
CA ILE A 68 -8.08 -2.45 7.02
C ILE A 68 -9.48 -1.92 6.69
N SER A 69 -9.61 -0.62 6.44
CA SER A 69 -10.91 -0.03 6.11
C SER A 69 -11.45 -0.55 4.78
N ALA A 70 -10.58 -0.69 3.78
CA ALA A 70 -10.89 -1.26 2.49
C ALA A 70 -11.35 -2.73 2.62
N ALA A 71 -10.69 -3.52 3.47
CA ALA A 71 -11.08 -4.89 3.76
C ALA A 71 -12.47 -4.97 4.41
N VAL A 72 -12.75 -4.15 5.43
CA VAL A 72 -14.06 -4.11 6.08
C VAL A 72 -15.15 -3.77 5.07
N ILE A 73 -14.93 -2.78 4.21
CA ILE A 73 -15.90 -2.40 3.17
C ILE A 73 -16.07 -3.55 2.16
N ALA A 74 -14.99 -4.17 1.70
CA ALA A 74 -15.03 -5.26 0.73
C ALA A 74 -15.80 -6.48 1.28
N ILE A 75 -15.63 -6.81 2.56
CA ILE A 75 -16.34 -7.90 3.24
C ILE A 75 -17.83 -7.57 3.36
N ILE A 76 -18.19 -6.34 3.77
CA ILE A 76 -19.59 -5.93 3.92
C ILE A 76 -20.32 -5.90 2.58
N LEU A 77 -19.67 -5.44 1.51
CA LEU A 77 -20.25 -5.41 0.17
C LEU A 77 -20.40 -6.80 -0.46
N GLY A 78 -19.60 -7.77 0.00
CA GLY A 78 -19.48 -9.08 -0.62
C GLY A 78 -18.68 -9.06 -1.93
N ALA A 79 -18.52 -10.25 -2.50
CA ALA A 79 -17.70 -10.47 -3.69
C ALA A 79 -18.42 -10.11 -5.01
N ARG A 80 -17.65 -9.73 -6.04
CA ARG A 80 -18.16 -9.56 -7.40
C ARG A 80 -18.61 -10.90 -7.98
N LYS A 81 -19.52 -10.82 -8.97
CA LYS A 81 -20.00 -12.00 -9.69
C LYS A 81 -18.85 -12.74 -10.37
N GLY A 82 -18.73 -14.03 -10.08
CA GLY A 82 -17.69 -14.89 -10.66
C GLY A 82 -16.40 -14.96 -9.87
N PHE A 83 -16.25 -14.23 -8.75
CA PHE A 83 -15.14 -14.45 -7.82
C PHE A 83 -15.40 -15.70 -6.95
N PRO A 84 -14.39 -16.53 -6.64
CA PRO A 84 -12.98 -16.43 -7.07
C PRO A 84 -12.68 -17.13 -8.41
N ASP A 85 -13.66 -17.82 -9.00
CA ASP A 85 -13.43 -18.80 -10.07
C ASP A 85 -13.11 -18.18 -11.44
N ARG A 86 -13.40 -16.88 -11.64
CA ARG A 86 -13.17 -16.14 -12.88
C ARG A 86 -12.24 -14.96 -12.66
N ILE A 87 -10.99 -15.11 -13.10
CA ILE A 87 -10.02 -14.02 -13.13
C ILE A 87 -10.30 -13.15 -14.37
N ILE A 88 -10.60 -11.87 -14.15
CA ILE A 88 -10.78 -10.89 -15.23
C ILE A 88 -9.50 -10.04 -15.29
N PRO A 89 -8.66 -10.19 -16.33
CA PRO A 89 -7.48 -9.36 -16.48
C PRO A 89 -7.88 -7.89 -16.73
N PRO A 90 -7.02 -6.91 -16.40
CA PRO A 90 -7.28 -5.52 -16.72
C PRO A 90 -7.49 -5.33 -18.23
N HIS A 91 -8.54 -4.60 -18.61
CA HIS A 91 -8.83 -4.31 -20.02
C HIS A 91 -7.75 -3.42 -20.68
N ALA A 92 -7.04 -2.62 -19.88
CA ALA A 92 -5.96 -1.73 -20.32
C ALA A 92 -4.73 -1.83 -19.40
N PRO A 93 -3.90 -2.88 -19.52
CA PRO A 93 -2.74 -3.09 -18.65
C PRO A 93 -1.70 -1.95 -18.72
N TRP A 94 -1.60 -1.26 -19.86
CA TRP A 94 -0.72 -0.10 -20.00
C TRP A 94 -1.13 1.07 -19.09
N MET A 95 -2.43 1.28 -18.83
CA MET A 95 -2.90 2.30 -17.90
C MET A 95 -2.52 1.97 -16.46
N VAL A 96 -2.51 0.69 -16.10
CA VAL A 96 -2.03 0.22 -14.79
C VAL A 96 -0.56 0.59 -14.61
N MET A 97 0.27 0.38 -15.64
CA MET A 97 1.69 0.76 -15.62
C MET A 97 1.91 2.28 -15.54
N VAL A 98 1.11 3.08 -16.26
CA VAL A 98 1.16 4.54 -16.17
C VAL A 98 0.81 5.00 -14.75
N GLY A 99 -0.28 4.47 -14.17
CA GLY A 99 -0.67 4.76 -12.79
C GLY A 99 0.42 4.38 -11.78
N ALA A 100 1.02 3.20 -11.93
CA ALA A 100 2.13 2.74 -11.09
C ALA A 100 3.37 3.64 -11.18
N SER A 101 3.71 4.08 -12.40
CA SER A 101 4.83 5.00 -12.63
C SER A 101 4.61 6.35 -11.96
N LEU A 102 3.38 6.89 -12.07
CA LEU A 102 3.00 8.14 -11.40
C LEU A 102 3.02 7.98 -9.88
N LEU A 103 2.55 6.85 -9.35
CA LEU A 103 2.63 6.54 -7.93
C LEU A 103 4.08 6.45 -7.45
N TRP A 104 4.97 5.80 -8.21
CA TRP A 104 6.38 5.71 -7.83
C TRP A 104 7.03 7.09 -7.74
N VAL A 105 6.89 7.92 -8.78
CA VAL A 105 7.44 9.28 -8.79
C VAL A 105 6.81 10.13 -7.68
N GLY A 106 5.49 10.05 -7.51
CA GLY A 106 4.77 10.74 -6.43
C GLY A 106 5.23 10.29 -5.04
N TRP A 107 5.62 9.02 -4.89
CA TRP A 107 6.10 8.47 -3.63
C TRP A 107 7.43 9.05 -3.17
N PHE A 108 8.25 9.58 -4.09
CA PHE A 108 9.42 10.37 -3.69
C PHE A 108 9.00 11.62 -2.94
N GLY A 109 8.00 12.35 -3.43
CA GLY A 109 7.44 13.49 -2.71
C GLY A 109 6.74 13.07 -1.41
N PHE A 110 6.13 11.89 -1.38
CA PHE A 110 5.48 11.32 -0.20
C PHE A 110 6.50 11.00 0.90
N ASN A 111 7.54 10.22 0.61
CA ASN A 111 8.53 9.83 1.62
C ASN A 111 9.57 10.92 1.87
N ALA A 112 10.25 11.41 0.84
CA ALA A 112 11.29 12.43 1.03
C ALA A 112 10.71 13.76 1.56
N GLY A 113 9.49 14.12 1.13
CA GLY A 113 8.81 15.31 1.62
C GLY A 113 8.42 15.23 3.11
N SER A 114 8.25 14.03 3.67
CA SER A 114 8.02 13.86 5.11
C SER A 114 9.21 14.24 5.98
N ALA A 115 10.40 14.42 5.39
CA ALA A 115 11.54 15.03 6.09
C ALA A 115 11.31 16.52 6.42
N VAL A 116 10.31 17.17 5.81
CA VAL A 116 9.94 18.60 5.96
C VAL A 116 11.08 19.60 5.70
N ALA A 117 12.18 19.13 5.14
CA ALA A 117 13.35 19.90 4.74
C ALA A 117 14.02 19.23 3.53
N ALA A 118 14.78 20.00 2.76
CA ALA A 118 15.61 19.47 1.67
C ALA A 118 17.02 19.19 2.19
N ASP A 119 17.19 18.07 2.89
CA ASP A 119 18.41 17.71 3.59
C ASP A 119 18.85 16.25 3.34
N GLN A 120 19.82 15.79 4.12
CA GLN A 120 20.31 14.41 4.04
C GLN A 120 19.22 13.39 4.35
N ASN A 121 18.28 13.67 5.26
CA ASN A 121 17.20 12.75 5.61
C ASN A 121 16.23 12.58 4.43
N ALA A 122 15.89 13.67 3.74
CA ALA A 122 15.06 13.63 2.54
C ALA A 122 15.74 12.81 1.42
N ALA A 123 17.04 13.02 1.19
CA ALA A 123 17.80 12.27 0.20
C ALA A 123 17.85 10.77 0.52
N MET A 124 18.07 10.43 1.79
CA MET A 124 18.08 9.05 2.27
C MET A 124 16.72 8.37 2.10
N ALA A 125 15.63 9.04 2.49
CA ALA A 125 14.27 8.54 2.30
C ALA A 125 13.95 8.29 0.83
N MET A 126 14.39 9.17 -0.07
CA MET A 126 14.20 8.99 -1.52
C MET A 126 14.93 7.73 -2.04
N ILE A 127 16.20 7.53 -1.65
CA ILE A 127 17.00 6.38 -2.09
C ILE A 127 16.44 5.08 -1.52
N ALA A 128 16.13 5.03 -0.22
CA ALA A 128 15.54 3.86 0.41
C ALA A 128 14.19 3.48 -0.25
N THR A 129 13.37 4.49 -0.58
CA THR A 129 12.12 4.31 -1.30
C THR A 129 12.32 3.68 -2.68
N HIS A 130 13.27 4.21 -3.46
CA HIS A 130 13.57 3.68 -4.78
C HIS A 130 14.05 2.22 -4.72
N LEU A 131 14.97 1.92 -3.81
CA LEU A 131 15.53 0.58 -3.67
C LEU A 131 14.49 -0.43 -3.16
N SER A 132 13.62 -0.04 -2.24
CA SER A 132 12.54 -0.90 -1.77
C SER A 132 11.56 -1.24 -2.89
N ALA A 133 11.10 -0.23 -3.62
CA ALA A 133 10.20 -0.40 -4.75
C ALA A 133 10.81 -1.35 -5.80
N ALA A 134 12.04 -1.07 -6.24
CA ALA A 134 12.74 -1.89 -7.23
C ALA A 134 12.96 -3.34 -6.75
N THR A 135 13.34 -3.52 -5.48
CA THR A 135 13.56 -4.86 -4.91
C THR A 135 12.25 -5.64 -4.85
N ALA A 136 11.17 -5.04 -4.34
CA ALA A 136 9.88 -5.70 -4.25
C ALA A 136 9.30 -6.05 -5.62
N SER A 137 9.48 -5.18 -6.63
CA SER A 137 9.14 -5.47 -8.02
C SER A 137 9.86 -6.73 -8.53
N LEU A 138 11.19 -6.80 -8.35
CA LEU A 138 12.00 -7.94 -8.79
C LEU A 138 11.63 -9.23 -8.06
N VAL A 139 11.40 -9.14 -6.75
CA VAL A 139 10.96 -10.27 -5.91
C VAL A 139 9.65 -10.83 -6.44
N TRP A 140 8.67 -9.97 -6.70
CA TRP A 140 7.38 -10.40 -7.24
C TRP A 140 7.52 -11.07 -8.61
N LEU A 141 8.34 -10.52 -9.51
CA LEU A 141 8.61 -11.12 -10.80
C LEU A 141 9.28 -12.49 -10.69
N VAL A 142 10.23 -12.65 -9.76
CA VAL A 142 10.91 -13.92 -9.50
C VAL A 142 9.91 -14.94 -8.98
N ILE A 143 9.06 -14.58 -8.01
CA ILE A 143 8.03 -15.46 -7.47
C ILE A 143 7.08 -15.91 -8.60
N GLU A 144 6.60 -15.00 -9.44
CA GLU A 144 5.72 -15.35 -10.57
C GLU A 144 6.42 -16.24 -11.59
N LYS A 145 7.67 -15.96 -11.94
CA LYS A 145 8.45 -16.79 -12.86
C LYS A 145 8.64 -18.20 -12.31
N LEU A 146 8.87 -18.35 -11.00
CA LEU A 146 9.04 -19.66 -10.35
C LEU A 146 7.72 -20.44 -10.24
N ARG A 147 6.59 -19.78 -9.92
CA ARG A 147 5.29 -20.44 -9.76
C ARG A 147 4.57 -20.70 -11.09
N PHE A 148 4.69 -19.79 -12.05
CA PHE A 148 3.87 -19.76 -13.27
C PHE A 148 4.69 -19.76 -14.57
N GLY A 149 6.02 -19.82 -14.49
CA GLY A 149 6.93 -19.89 -15.64
C GLY A 149 7.18 -18.55 -16.35
N LYS A 150 6.36 -17.52 -16.11
CA LYS A 150 6.53 -16.19 -16.71
C LYS A 150 6.07 -15.06 -15.78
N PRO A 151 6.78 -13.92 -15.76
CA PRO A 151 6.34 -12.72 -15.06
C PRO A 151 5.16 -12.04 -15.76
N SER A 152 4.39 -11.24 -15.00
CA SER A 152 3.30 -10.41 -15.52
C SER A 152 3.50 -8.93 -15.20
N LEU A 153 2.90 -8.05 -16.03
CA LEU A 153 2.91 -6.61 -15.79
C LEU A 153 2.15 -6.23 -14.51
N VAL A 154 1.03 -6.92 -14.24
CA VAL A 154 0.24 -6.68 -13.02
C VAL A 154 1.05 -7.08 -11.80
N GLY A 155 1.70 -8.24 -11.83
CA GLY A 155 2.60 -8.68 -10.76
C GLY A 155 3.74 -7.70 -10.49
N LEU A 156 4.41 -7.21 -11.55
CA LEU A 156 5.43 -6.17 -11.43
C LEU A 156 4.90 -4.96 -10.65
N VAL A 157 3.76 -4.42 -11.08
CA VAL A 157 3.13 -3.24 -10.47
C VAL A 157 2.72 -3.50 -9.03
N THR A 158 2.09 -4.64 -8.74
CA THR A 158 1.69 -5.02 -7.38
C THR A 158 2.92 -5.11 -6.46
N GLY A 159 4.01 -5.71 -6.95
CA GLY A 159 5.29 -5.74 -6.23
C GLY A 159 5.87 -4.36 -5.97
N THR A 160 5.84 -3.47 -6.96
CA THR A 160 6.27 -2.07 -6.79
C THR A 160 5.51 -1.39 -5.64
N ILE A 161 4.18 -1.48 -5.64
CA ILE A 161 3.36 -0.83 -4.60
C ILE A 161 3.57 -1.50 -3.23
N ALA A 162 3.80 -2.82 -3.19
CA ALA A 162 4.12 -3.52 -1.95
C ALA A 162 5.42 -3.01 -1.32
N GLY A 163 6.48 -2.83 -2.11
CA GLY A 163 7.74 -2.25 -1.63
C GLY A 163 7.59 -0.81 -1.17
N LEU A 164 6.85 0.00 -1.93
CA LEU A 164 6.56 1.40 -1.59
C LEU A 164 5.77 1.54 -0.29
N ALA A 165 4.70 0.75 -0.10
CA ALA A 165 3.93 0.75 1.15
C ALA A 165 4.76 0.27 2.34
N THR A 166 5.60 -0.76 2.15
CA THR A 166 6.41 -1.36 3.22
C THR A 166 7.55 -0.43 3.68
N ILE A 167 8.19 0.32 2.78
CA ILE A 167 9.28 1.23 3.20
C ILE A 167 8.78 2.53 3.83
N THR A 168 7.52 2.90 3.57
CA THR A 168 6.93 4.19 3.97
C THR A 168 7.17 4.56 5.45
N PRO A 169 6.83 3.72 6.45
CA PRO A 169 7.03 4.07 7.87
C PRO A 169 8.50 4.21 8.26
N ALA A 170 9.40 3.51 7.59
CA ALA A 170 10.81 3.41 7.95
C ALA A 170 11.75 4.24 7.06
N SER A 171 11.24 4.84 5.97
CA SER A 171 12.05 5.43 4.90
C SER A 171 13.03 6.51 5.38
N GLY A 172 12.67 7.30 6.38
CA GLY A 172 13.55 8.33 6.95
C GLY A 172 14.53 7.84 8.02
N THR A 173 14.42 6.59 8.47
CA THR A 173 15.27 6.02 9.53
C THR A 173 16.18 4.91 9.01
N VAL A 174 15.79 4.23 7.93
CA VAL A 174 16.57 3.14 7.35
C VAL A 174 17.44 3.60 6.20
N GLY A 175 18.67 3.09 6.16
CA GLY A 175 19.59 3.34 5.05
C GLY A 175 19.21 2.62 3.75
N PRO A 176 19.98 2.81 2.66
CA PRO A 176 19.74 2.15 1.37
C PRO A 176 19.61 0.62 1.48
N LEU A 177 20.45 -0.03 2.29
CA LEU A 177 20.36 -1.47 2.54
C LEU A 177 19.05 -1.86 3.26
N GLY A 178 18.58 -1.03 4.18
CA GLY A 178 17.28 -1.23 4.82
C GLY A 178 16.14 -1.13 3.82
N GLY A 179 16.23 -0.22 2.84
CA GLY A 179 15.31 -0.17 1.70
C GLY A 179 15.26 -1.49 0.92
N ILE A 180 16.41 -2.11 0.63
CA ILE A 180 16.47 -3.43 -0.04
C ILE A 180 15.83 -4.52 0.82
N VAL A 181 16.16 -4.57 2.12
CA VAL A 181 15.61 -5.58 3.04
C VAL A 181 14.09 -5.46 3.18
N LEU A 182 13.57 -4.24 3.35
CA LEU A 182 12.13 -3.97 3.42
C LEU A 182 11.43 -4.24 2.09
N GLY A 183 12.07 -3.96 0.95
CA GLY A 183 11.56 -4.33 -0.36
C GLY A 183 11.47 -5.84 -0.54
N LEU A 184 12.48 -6.59 -0.07
CA LEU A 184 12.46 -8.05 -0.07
C LEU A 184 11.34 -8.60 0.82
N ALA A 185 11.25 -8.12 2.06
CA ALA A 185 10.24 -8.53 3.01
C ALA A 185 8.83 -8.19 2.51
N GLY A 186 8.59 -6.96 2.08
CA GLY A 186 7.32 -6.50 1.52
C GLY A 186 6.92 -7.27 0.27
N GLY A 187 7.86 -7.52 -0.66
CA GLY A 187 7.60 -8.31 -1.86
C GLY A 187 7.14 -9.75 -1.54
N VAL A 188 7.78 -10.42 -0.58
CA VAL A 188 7.41 -11.79 -0.19
C VAL A 188 6.12 -11.81 0.64
N ILE A 189 6.05 -11.01 1.70
CA ILE A 189 4.94 -11.05 2.67
C ILE A 189 3.64 -10.59 2.01
N CYS A 190 3.65 -9.50 1.23
CA CYS A 190 2.45 -9.05 0.53
C CYS A 190 2.00 -10.06 -0.52
N TYR A 191 2.93 -10.73 -1.22
CA TYR A 191 2.58 -11.79 -2.17
C TYR A 191 1.83 -12.94 -1.47
N LEU A 192 2.37 -13.42 -0.34
CA LEU A 192 1.72 -14.47 0.46
C LEU A 192 0.37 -14.00 1.02
N ALA A 193 0.25 -12.72 1.40
CA ALA A 193 -1.00 -12.13 1.85
C ALA A 193 -2.05 -12.10 0.74
N VAL A 194 -1.69 -11.75 -0.51
CA VAL A 194 -2.59 -11.82 -1.67
C VAL A 194 -3.16 -13.23 -1.84
N ASP A 195 -2.28 -14.24 -1.84
CA ASP A 195 -2.66 -15.66 -1.98
C ASP A 195 -3.62 -16.09 -0.85
N LEU A 196 -3.30 -15.73 0.40
CA LEU A 196 -4.14 -16.01 1.56
C LEU A 196 -5.52 -15.33 1.46
N ILE A 197 -5.55 -14.03 1.21
CA ILE A 197 -6.78 -13.22 1.22
C ILE A 197 -7.72 -13.66 0.10
N LYS A 198 -7.21 -13.83 -1.11
CA LYS A 198 -8.05 -14.18 -2.27
C LYS A 198 -8.42 -15.65 -2.30
N LEU A 199 -7.48 -16.57 -2.07
CA LEU A 199 -7.72 -17.99 -2.31
C LEU A 199 -8.25 -18.72 -1.08
N ARG A 200 -7.82 -18.33 0.13
CA ARG A 200 -8.22 -19.00 1.37
C ARG A 200 -9.38 -18.28 2.05
N LEU A 201 -9.24 -16.97 2.28
CA LEU A 201 -10.28 -16.17 2.94
C LEU A 201 -11.42 -15.78 1.99
N ARG A 202 -11.22 -15.93 0.68
CA ARG A 202 -12.21 -15.62 -0.37
C ARG A 202 -12.79 -14.22 -0.23
N VAL A 203 -11.93 -13.26 0.12
CA VAL A 203 -12.28 -11.84 0.16
C VAL A 203 -11.93 -11.23 -1.20
N ASP A 204 -12.94 -10.70 -1.88
CA ASP A 204 -12.75 -10.00 -3.16
C ASP A 204 -12.28 -8.56 -2.93
N ASP A 205 -11.06 -8.43 -2.41
CA ASP A 205 -10.33 -7.17 -2.43
C ASP A 205 -9.80 -6.94 -3.85
N SER A 206 -10.51 -6.13 -4.64
CA SER A 206 -10.41 -6.16 -6.10
C SER A 206 -8.99 -5.91 -6.62
N LEU A 207 -8.25 -4.98 -6.00
CA LEU A 207 -6.89 -4.59 -6.36
C LEU A 207 -5.87 -4.88 -5.25
N ASP A 208 -6.16 -5.83 -4.36
CA ASP A 208 -5.24 -6.28 -3.30
C ASP A 208 -4.83 -5.18 -2.30
N VAL A 209 -5.72 -4.23 -2.00
CA VAL A 209 -5.45 -3.08 -1.13
C VAL A 209 -5.07 -3.51 0.30
N LEU A 210 -5.78 -4.49 0.87
CA LEU A 210 -5.45 -5.06 2.18
C LEU A 210 -4.09 -5.74 2.17
N ALA A 211 -3.80 -6.56 1.16
CA ALA A 211 -2.56 -7.30 1.09
C ALA A 211 -1.35 -6.38 0.85
N VAL A 212 -1.49 -5.39 -0.02
CA VAL A 212 -0.37 -4.55 -0.45
C VAL A 212 -0.19 -3.37 0.50
N HIS A 213 -1.26 -2.67 0.89
CA HIS A 213 -1.17 -1.53 1.79
C HIS A 213 -1.36 -1.93 3.25
N GLY A 214 -2.39 -2.72 3.57
CA GLY A 214 -2.65 -3.13 4.95
C GLY A 214 -1.48 -3.94 5.54
N VAL A 215 -1.17 -5.08 4.91
CA VAL A 215 -0.08 -5.96 5.36
C VAL A 215 1.28 -5.35 5.07
N GLY A 216 1.49 -4.69 3.91
CA GLY A 216 2.75 -4.02 3.61
C GLY A 216 3.08 -2.90 4.60
N GLY A 217 2.12 -2.00 4.86
CA GLY A 217 2.28 -0.93 5.85
C GLY A 217 2.52 -1.48 7.26
N ALA A 218 1.81 -2.54 7.67
CA ALA A 218 2.04 -3.18 8.96
C ALA A 218 3.44 -3.82 9.04
N THR A 219 3.86 -4.52 7.99
CA THR A 219 5.18 -5.14 7.88
C THR A 219 6.28 -4.10 8.03
N GLY A 220 6.14 -2.98 7.31
CA GLY A 220 7.08 -1.87 7.41
C GLY A 220 7.11 -1.19 8.76
N THR A 221 5.97 -1.14 9.47
CA THR A 221 5.88 -0.52 10.80
C THR A 221 6.53 -1.41 11.86
N LEU A 222 6.52 -2.73 11.66
CA LEU A 222 7.07 -3.71 12.59
C LEU A 222 8.59 -3.92 12.43
N LEU A 223 9.14 -3.62 11.26
CA LEU A 223 10.55 -3.84 10.88
C LEU A 223 11.35 -2.54 10.96
#